data_AF-A0A962WYU5-F1
#
_entry.id   AF-A0A962WYU5-F1
#
_cell.length_a   1.000
_cell.length_b   1.000
_cell.length_c   1.000
_cell.angle_alpha   90.00
_cell.angle_beta   90.00
_cell.angle_gamma   90.00
#
_symmetry.space_group_name_H-M   'P 1'
#
loop_
_entity.id
_entity.type
_entity.pdbx_description
1 polymer ?
#
loop_
_entity_poly.entity_id
_entity_poly.type
_entity_poly.pdbx_seq_one_letter_code
_entity_poly.pdbx_strand_id
1 'polypeptide(L)'
;AVMHNEQFFLLLVRGDHTLNEIKTSKLPFLNPFRFASDDEVERFLGCRPGYIGPVGIAHDVQIIADRTVAQMSDFVCGANEAGFHLTGVNWDRDLREPNYVIDIRNVVEGDPSPDGMGPLSICRGIEVGHIFQLRTKYSEAMRASFLDESGQPRAMEMGCYGIGVTRIVGAAIEQNHDDRGIIFPRAIAPFEVAIAPIGYGKSQSVQNAANTL
;
A
#
# COMPACT_ATOMS: atom_id res chain seq x y z
N ALA A 1 -10.85 0.55 -14.83
CA ALA A 1 -11.97 1.51 -14.83
C ALA A 1 -12.52 1.64 -13.42
N VAL A 2 -12.83 2.85 -12.97
CA VAL A 2 -13.35 3.14 -11.62
C VAL A 2 -14.47 4.17 -11.67
N MET A 3 -15.27 4.21 -10.60
CA MET A 3 -16.37 5.15 -10.41
C MET A 3 -16.12 6.01 -9.16
N HIS A 4 -16.45 7.30 -9.26
CA HIS A 4 -16.55 8.23 -8.13
C HIS A 4 -17.76 9.14 -8.34
N ASN A 5 -18.71 9.17 -7.41
CA ASN A 5 -19.92 10.01 -7.47
C ASN A 5 -20.60 10.02 -8.86
N GLU A 6 -20.88 8.82 -9.40
CA GLU A 6 -21.49 8.58 -10.72
C GLU A 6 -20.62 8.92 -11.94
N GLN A 7 -19.44 9.48 -11.75
CA GLN A 7 -18.48 9.74 -12.82
C GLN A 7 -17.58 8.53 -13.08
N PHE A 8 -17.42 8.18 -14.37
CA PHE A 8 -16.58 7.09 -14.83
C PHE A 8 -15.17 7.58 -15.19
N PHE A 9 -14.16 6.86 -14.71
CA PHE A 9 -12.75 7.13 -14.97
C PHE A 9 -12.06 5.89 -15.55
N LEU A 10 -11.33 6.10 -16.65
CA LEU A 10 -10.45 5.10 -17.25
C LEU A 10 -9.02 5.35 -16.80
N LEU A 11 -8.52 4.47 -15.94
CA LEU A 11 -7.16 4.52 -15.40
C LEU A 11 -6.28 3.58 -16.24
N LEU A 12 -5.19 4.11 -16.78
CA LEU A 12 -4.28 3.39 -17.66
C LEU A 12 -2.93 3.15 -16.97
N VAL A 13 -2.56 1.88 -16.85
CA VAL A 13 -1.22 1.43 -16.43
C VAL A 13 -0.66 0.52 -17.53
N ARG A 14 0.67 0.43 -17.65
CA ARG A 14 1.31 -0.47 -18.61
C ARG A 14 1.04 -1.92 -18.23
N GLY A 15 0.97 -2.84 -19.20
CA GLY A 15 0.54 -4.22 -18.97
C GLY A 15 1.39 -5.05 -18.00
N ASP A 16 2.62 -4.63 -17.72
CA ASP A 16 3.55 -5.21 -16.73
C ASP A 16 3.49 -4.50 -15.36
N HIS A 17 2.61 -3.52 -15.19
CA HIS A 17 2.40 -2.79 -13.94
C HIS A 17 1.01 -3.04 -13.37
N THR A 18 0.88 -2.82 -12.06
CA THR A 18 -0.40 -2.92 -11.34
C THR A 18 -0.80 -1.56 -10.76
N LEU A 19 -2.10 -1.31 -10.69
CA LEU A 19 -2.64 -0.09 -10.08
C LEU A 19 -2.31 -0.06 -8.58
N ASN A 20 -1.89 1.10 -8.08
CA ASN A 20 -1.75 1.38 -6.66
C ASN A 20 -3.00 2.12 -6.16
N GLU A 21 -3.91 1.39 -5.52
CA GLU A 21 -5.17 1.93 -5.01
C GLU A 21 -4.99 3.02 -3.93
N ILE A 22 -3.87 2.98 -3.18
CA ILE A 22 -3.56 3.99 -2.18
C ILE A 22 -3.13 5.31 -2.84
N LYS A 23 -2.35 5.26 -3.94
CA LYS A 23 -2.03 6.46 -4.72
C LYS A 23 -3.28 7.02 -5.38
N THR A 24 -4.12 6.16 -5.96
CA THR A 24 -5.39 6.57 -6.57
C THR A 24 -6.35 7.22 -5.57
N SER A 25 -6.52 6.64 -4.38
CA SER A 25 -7.41 7.19 -3.33
C SER A 25 -6.90 8.48 -2.70
N LYS A 26 -5.63 8.87 -2.93
CA LYS A 26 -5.11 10.18 -2.51
C LYS A 26 -5.47 11.30 -3.49
N LEU A 27 -6.04 10.99 -4.65
CA LEU A 27 -6.49 12.00 -5.60
C LEU A 27 -7.80 12.62 -5.11
N PRO A 28 -7.89 13.95 -4.93
CA PRO A 28 -9.06 14.59 -4.33
C PRO A 28 -10.38 14.32 -5.07
N PHE A 29 -10.31 14.11 -6.39
CA PHE A 29 -11.45 13.82 -7.26
C PHE A 29 -11.73 12.32 -7.46
N LEU A 30 -11.04 11.45 -6.71
CA LEU A 30 -11.23 9.99 -6.73
C LEU A 30 -11.24 9.39 -5.32
N ASN A 31 -11.63 10.15 -4.30
CA ASN A 31 -11.71 9.66 -2.92
C ASN A 31 -13.12 9.85 -2.33
N PRO A 32 -13.87 8.78 -2.02
CA PRO A 32 -13.56 7.37 -2.29
C PRO A 32 -13.82 7.00 -3.76
N PHE A 33 -13.13 5.99 -4.29
CA PHE A 33 -13.51 5.36 -5.56
C PHE A 33 -13.88 3.90 -5.35
N ARG A 34 -14.55 3.31 -6.33
CA ARG A 34 -14.72 1.85 -6.45
C ARG A 34 -14.42 1.40 -7.87
N PHE A 35 -14.09 0.13 -8.05
CA PHE A 35 -14.05 -0.44 -9.39
C PHE A 35 -15.44 -0.37 -10.05
N ALA A 36 -15.45 -0.09 -11.35
CA ALA A 36 -16.69 -0.14 -12.13
C ALA A 36 -17.16 -1.60 -12.26
N SER A 37 -18.47 -1.83 -12.26
CA SER A 37 -19.01 -3.15 -12.61
C SER A 37 -18.91 -3.40 -14.11
N ASP A 38 -19.05 -4.66 -14.54
CA ASP A 38 -19.04 -5.02 -15.95
C ASP A 38 -20.13 -4.25 -16.74
N ASP A 39 -21.34 -4.12 -16.17
CA ASP A 39 -22.43 -3.34 -16.77
C ASP A 39 -22.08 -1.86 -16.96
N GLU A 40 -21.37 -1.26 -16.00
CA GLU A 40 -20.93 0.12 -16.12
C GLU A 40 -19.83 0.26 -17.17
N VAL A 41 -18.88 -0.69 -17.22
CA VAL A 41 -17.84 -0.72 -18.25
C VAL A 41 -18.47 -0.82 -19.64
N GLU A 42 -19.43 -1.74 -19.83
CA GLU A 42 -20.12 -1.90 -21.11
C GLU A 42 -20.96 -0.66 -21.47
N ARG A 43 -21.62 -0.04 -20.48
CA ARG A 43 -22.37 1.21 -20.67
C ARG A 43 -21.49 2.38 -21.13
N PHE A 44 -20.32 2.56 -20.52
CA PHE A 44 -19.45 3.72 -20.78
C PHE A 44 -18.48 3.50 -21.94
N LEU A 45 -18.04 2.26 -22.18
CA LEU A 45 -17.03 1.94 -23.19
C LEU A 45 -17.58 1.14 -24.37
N GLY A 46 -18.86 0.73 -24.33
CA GLY A 46 -19.50 -0.04 -25.40
C GLY A 46 -18.97 -1.46 -25.55
N CYS A 47 -18.17 -1.95 -24.60
CA CYS A 47 -17.50 -3.22 -24.70
C CYS A 47 -17.26 -3.84 -23.32
N ARG A 48 -17.31 -5.18 -23.25
CA ARG A 48 -17.01 -5.95 -22.05
C ARG A 48 -15.52 -5.88 -21.67
N PRO A 49 -15.18 -6.05 -20.38
CA PRO A 49 -13.78 -6.15 -19.93
C PRO A 49 -12.95 -7.18 -20.74
N GLY A 50 -11.66 -6.89 -20.88
CA GLY A 50 -10.73 -7.71 -21.66
C GLY A 50 -10.51 -7.24 -23.11
N TYR A 51 -11.36 -6.35 -23.62
CA TYR A 51 -11.21 -5.75 -24.96
C TYR A 51 -11.33 -4.22 -24.94
N ILE A 52 -11.39 -3.62 -23.75
CA ILE A 52 -11.54 -2.18 -23.56
C ILE A 52 -10.21 -1.43 -23.74
N GLY A 53 -10.28 -0.21 -24.26
CA GLY A 53 -9.13 0.67 -24.45
C GLY A 53 -9.51 2.14 -24.52
N PRO A 54 -8.51 3.04 -24.56
CA PRO A 54 -8.74 4.49 -24.51
C PRO A 54 -9.06 5.15 -25.87
N VAL A 55 -9.02 4.41 -26.97
CA VAL A 55 -9.30 4.92 -28.32
C VAL A 55 -10.80 5.05 -28.55
N GLY A 56 -11.24 6.18 -29.11
CA GLY A 56 -12.64 6.40 -29.49
C GLY A 56 -13.62 6.50 -28.32
N ILE A 57 -13.14 6.67 -27.08
CA ILE A 57 -14.00 6.80 -25.91
C ILE A 57 -14.66 8.19 -25.85
N ALA A 58 -15.86 8.25 -25.26
CA ALA A 58 -16.61 9.49 -25.12
C ALA A 58 -15.86 10.55 -24.29
N HIS A 59 -16.12 11.83 -24.57
CA HIS A 59 -15.40 12.96 -23.94
C HIS A 59 -15.69 13.13 -22.45
N ASP A 60 -16.82 12.63 -21.97
CA ASP A 60 -17.22 12.64 -20.57
C ASP A 60 -16.43 11.63 -19.72
N VAL A 61 -15.93 10.55 -20.32
CA VAL A 61 -15.02 9.59 -19.67
C VAL A 61 -13.67 10.26 -19.40
N GLN A 62 -13.30 10.36 -18.13
CA GLN A 62 -12.02 10.93 -17.74
C GLN A 62 -10.90 9.90 -17.85
N ILE A 63 -9.83 10.24 -18.57
CA ILE A 63 -8.64 9.37 -18.70
C ILE A 63 -7.56 9.83 -17.73
N ILE A 64 -7.07 8.91 -16.92
CA ILE A 64 -5.89 9.11 -16.07
C ILE A 64 -4.83 8.11 -16.53
N ALA A 65 -3.71 8.61 -17.03
CA ALA A 65 -2.60 7.76 -17.44
C ALA A 65 -1.50 7.78 -16.37
N ASP A 66 -0.95 6.60 -16.06
CA ASP A 66 0.33 6.52 -15.38
C ASP A 66 1.43 7.23 -16.17
N ARG A 67 2.43 7.78 -15.48
CA ARG A 67 3.59 8.46 -16.11
C ARG A 67 4.26 7.60 -17.18
N THR A 68 4.32 6.27 -16.97
CA THR A 68 4.88 5.33 -17.93
C THR A 68 4.04 5.27 -19.20
N VAL A 69 2.72 5.23 -19.06
CA VAL A 69 1.76 5.11 -20.17
C VAL A 69 1.71 6.38 -21.01
N ALA A 70 1.78 7.55 -20.38
CA ALA A 70 1.83 8.84 -21.05
C ALA A 70 3.08 8.99 -21.97
N GLN A 71 4.14 8.21 -21.74
CA GLN A 71 5.35 8.21 -22.57
C GLN A 71 5.39 7.07 -23.60
N MET A 72 4.36 6.23 -23.65
CA MET A 72 4.31 5.13 -24.62
C MET A 72 4.00 5.65 -26.03
N SER A 73 4.54 4.93 -27.02
CA SER A 73 4.23 5.07 -28.44
C SER A 73 4.02 3.69 -29.03
N ASP A 74 3.33 3.64 -30.17
CA ASP A 74 3.00 2.41 -30.91
C ASP A 74 2.44 1.28 -30.03
N PHE A 75 1.65 1.63 -29.02
CA PHE A 75 1.23 0.70 -27.99
C PHE A 75 0.04 -0.17 -28.42
N VAL A 76 -0.20 -1.22 -27.63
CA VAL A 76 -1.34 -2.12 -27.79
C VAL A 76 -2.39 -1.79 -26.73
N CYS A 77 -3.65 -1.69 -27.13
CA CYS A 77 -4.78 -1.56 -26.21
C CYS A 77 -6.00 -2.30 -26.75
N GLY A 78 -7.02 -2.49 -25.92
CA GLY A 78 -8.30 -3.01 -26.39
C GLY A 78 -8.92 -2.10 -27.46
N ALA A 79 -9.65 -2.69 -28.41
CA ALA A 79 -10.28 -1.95 -29.50
C ALA A 79 -11.65 -1.37 -29.15
N ASN A 80 -12.14 -1.59 -27.92
CA ASN A 80 -13.55 -1.42 -27.55
C ASN A 80 -14.50 -2.25 -28.44
N GLU A 81 -14.00 -3.37 -28.97
CA GLU A 81 -14.75 -4.36 -29.75
C GLU A 81 -14.36 -5.76 -29.27
N ALA A 82 -15.36 -6.58 -28.93
CA ALA A 82 -15.10 -7.90 -28.35
C ALA A 82 -14.35 -8.80 -29.34
N GLY A 83 -13.21 -9.34 -28.90
CA GLY A 83 -12.33 -10.17 -29.74
C GLY A 83 -11.13 -9.42 -30.34
N PHE A 84 -11.10 -8.09 -30.26
CA PHE A 84 -10.10 -7.28 -30.97
C PHE A 84 -9.25 -6.41 -30.05
N HIS A 85 -8.03 -6.15 -30.51
CA HIS A 85 -7.08 -5.18 -29.94
C HIS A 85 -6.54 -4.30 -31.07
N LEU A 86 -6.19 -3.07 -30.73
CA LEU A 86 -5.47 -2.17 -31.61
C LEU A 86 -3.98 -2.27 -31.32
N THR A 87 -3.15 -2.10 -32.35
CA THR A 87 -1.68 -2.10 -32.26
C THR A 87 -1.12 -0.87 -32.94
N GLY A 88 0.04 -0.39 -32.49
CA GLY A 88 0.65 0.79 -33.07
C GLY A 88 -0.08 2.07 -32.68
N VAL A 89 -0.84 2.07 -31.57
CA VAL A 89 -1.63 3.22 -31.12
C VAL A 89 -0.70 4.33 -30.58
N ASN A 90 -0.98 5.57 -30.93
CA ASN A 90 -0.23 6.75 -30.47
C ASN A 90 -1.17 7.85 -29.98
N TRP A 91 -0.75 8.49 -28.87
CA TRP A 91 -1.33 9.74 -28.38
C TRP A 91 -1.38 10.80 -29.48
N ASP A 92 -2.36 11.70 -29.37
CA ASP A 92 -2.73 12.75 -30.33
C ASP A 92 -3.25 12.22 -31.68
N ARG A 93 -2.52 11.29 -32.34
CA ARG A 93 -2.89 10.72 -33.64
C ARG A 93 -4.18 9.88 -33.59
N ASP A 94 -4.26 8.94 -32.64
CA ASP A 94 -5.36 7.97 -32.58
C ASP A 94 -6.32 8.24 -31.40
N LEU A 95 -5.83 8.91 -30.36
CA LEU A 95 -6.59 9.27 -29.16
C LEU A 95 -6.07 10.57 -28.56
N ARG A 96 -6.98 11.29 -27.90
CA ARG A 96 -6.62 12.52 -27.17
C ARG A 96 -5.66 12.24 -26.02
N GLU A 97 -4.86 13.25 -25.68
CA GLU A 97 -4.06 13.28 -24.45
C GLU A 97 -4.93 13.00 -23.20
N PRO A 98 -4.37 12.32 -22.18
CA PRO A 98 -5.10 12.00 -20.96
C PRO A 98 -5.48 13.28 -20.22
N ASN A 99 -6.62 13.26 -19.51
CA ASN A 99 -7.04 14.38 -18.68
C ASN A 99 -6.03 14.67 -17.56
N TYR A 100 -5.39 13.61 -17.05
CA TYR A 100 -4.36 13.70 -16.02
C TYR A 100 -3.23 12.68 -16.25
N VAL A 101 -1.99 13.10 -16.01
CA VAL A 101 -0.81 12.23 -15.93
C VAL A 101 -0.34 12.17 -14.48
N ILE A 102 -0.51 11.01 -13.83
CA ILE A 102 -0.33 10.88 -12.38
C ILE A 102 0.38 9.55 -12.07
N ASP A 103 1.26 9.53 -11.07
CA ASP A 103 1.81 8.28 -10.55
C ASP A 103 0.71 7.47 -9.85
N ILE A 104 0.22 6.43 -10.53
CA ILE A 104 -0.87 5.57 -10.04
C ILE A 104 -0.49 4.09 -10.03
N ARG A 105 0.75 3.72 -10.36
CA ARG A 105 1.19 2.33 -10.36
C ARG A 105 1.91 1.93 -9.07
N ASN A 106 1.93 0.63 -8.78
CA ASN A 106 2.91 0.05 -7.86
C ASN A 106 4.30 0.10 -8.50
N VAL A 107 5.32 0.28 -7.65
CA VAL A 107 6.71 0.08 -8.06
C VAL A 107 6.97 -1.41 -8.25
N VAL A 108 7.93 -1.73 -9.11
CA VAL A 108 8.45 -3.09 -9.30
C VAL A 108 9.92 -3.14 -8.89
N GLU A 109 10.42 -4.33 -8.56
CA GLU A 109 11.83 -4.49 -8.22
C GLU A 109 12.73 -4.06 -9.39
N GLY A 110 13.77 -3.28 -9.09
CA GLY A 110 14.65 -2.70 -10.10
C GLY A 110 14.21 -1.32 -10.63
N ASP A 111 13.01 -0.82 -10.30
CA ASP A 111 12.61 0.56 -10.63
C ASP A 111 13.64 1.57 -10.10
N PRO A 112 13.91 2.68 -10.82
CA PRO A 112 14.76 3.74 -10.32
C PRO A 112 14.21 4.31 -9.00
N SER A 113 15.09 4.47 -8.01
CA SER A 113 14.73 5.15 -6.76
C SER A 113 14.29 6.58 -7.06
N PRO A 114 13.20 7.07 -6.41
CA PRO A 114 12.70 8.42 -6.64
C PRO A 114 13.67 9.54 -6.20
N ASP A 115 14.70 9.21 -5.42
CA ASP A 115 15.79 10.14 -5.05
C ASP A 115 16.98 10.09 -6.03
N GLY A 116 16.92 9.24 -7.06
CA GLY A 116 17.97 9.05 -8.05
C GLY A 116 19.14 8.17 -7.58
N MET A 117 19.07 7.57 -6.39
CA MET A 117 20.17 6.82 -5.78
C MET A 117 20.00 5.30 -5.94
N GLY A 118 20.18 4.82 -7.17
CA GLY A 118 20.15 3.38 -7.49
C GLY A 118 18.73 2.81 -7.63
N PRO A 119 18.59 1.49 -7.75
CA PRO A 119 17.31 0.81 -7.95
C PRO A 119 16.60 0.46 -6.63
N LEU A 120 15.28 0.33 -6.68
CA LEU A 120 14.44 -0.14 -5.58
C LEU A 120 14.57 -1.67 -5.42
N SER A 121 14.74 -2.13 -4.18
CA SER A 121 14.61 -3.54 -3.78
C SER A 121 13.35 -3.73 -2.96
N ILE A 122 12.67 -4.88 -3.10
CA ILE A 122 11.41 -5.15 -2.39
C ILE A 122 11.64 -6.23 -1.33
N CYS A 123 11.48 -5.85 -0.06
CA CYS A 123 11.57 -6.76 1.07
C CYS A 123 10.20 -6.95 1.72
N ARG A 124 9.98 -8.13 2.32
CA ARG A 124 8.80 -8.37 3.17
C ARG A 124 9.10 -7.89 4.58
N GLY A 125 8.12 -7.23 5.20
CA GLY A 125 8.22 -6.73 6.57
C GLY A 125 6.90 -6.89 7.31
N ILE A 126 7.00 -7.01 8.64
CA ILE A 126 5.86 -6.98 9.55
C ILE A 126 5.84 -5.60 10.19
N GLU A 127 4.75 -4.85 9.99
CA GLU A 127 4.58 -3.55 10.65
C GLU A 127 4.38 -3.74 12.16
N VAL A 128 5.42 -3.44 12.95
CA VAL A 128 5.39 -3.52 14.43
C VAL A 128 5.07 -2.19 15.11
N GLY A 129 5.10 -1.09 14.36
CA GLY A 129 4.76 0.24 14.85
C GLY A 129 4.60 1.25 13.72
N HIS A 130 3.94 2.36 14.05
CA HIS A 130 3.64 3.43 13.10
C HIS A 130 3.61 4.77 13.85
N ILE A 131 4.13 5.81 13.21
CA ILE A 131 4.06 7.19 13.69
C ILE A 131 3.26 8.03 12.69
N PHE A 132 2.35 8.87 13.16
CA PHE A 132 1.58 9.76 12.30
C PHE A 132 1.69 11.21 12.76
N GLN A 133 1.87 12.11 11.80
CA GLN A 133 1.60 13.53 11.97
C GLN A 133 0.11 13.75 11.72
N LEU A 134 -0.68 13.79 12.80
CA LEU A 134 -2.13 13.99 12.72
C LEU A 134 -2.51 15.43 12.39
N ARG A 135 -1.57 16.36 12.59
CA ARG A 135 -1.77 17.80 12.41
C ARG A 135 -2.97 18.24 13.26
N THR A 136 -3.85 19.05 12.70
CA THR A 136 -5.01 19.59 13.39
C THR A 136 -6.29 18.79 13.18
N LYS A 137 -6.24 17.63 12.50
CA LYS A 137 -7.41 16.85 12.08
C LYS A 137 -8.40 16.57 13.22
N TYR A 138 -7.89 16.14 14.37
CA TYR A 138 -8.72 15.81 15.53
C TYR A 138 -9.01 17.02 16.41
N SER A 139 -8.01 17.88 16.62
CA SER A 139 -8.15 19.07 17.45
C SER A 139 -9.19 20.04 16.90
N GLU A 140 -9.28 20.21 15.58
CA GLU A 140 -10.33 21.03 14.95
C GLU A 140 -11.71 20.40 15.16
N ALA A 141 -11.86 19.12 14.86
CA ALA A 141 -13.13 18.40 15.00
C ALA A 141 -13.65 18.38 16.45
N MET A 142 -12.74 18.24 17.43
CA MET A 142 -13.05 18.16 18.86
C MET A 142 -13.00 19.50 19.58
N ARG A 143 -12.67 20.60 18.87
CA ARG A 143 -12.48 21.95 19.43
C ARG A 143 -11.44 22.00 20.56
N ALA A 144 -10.36 21.24 20.43
CA ALA A 144 -9.21 21.30 21.33
C ALA A 144 -8.25 22.41 20.87
N SER A 145 -8.26 23.54 21.59
CA SER A 145 -7.46 24.72 21.26
C SER A 145 -6.65 25.23 22.44
N PHE A 146 -5.64 26.04 22.14
CA PHE A 146 -4.84 26.81 23.10
C PHE A 146 -4.72 28.26 22.63
N LEU A 147 -4.33 29.18 23.52
CA LEU A 147 -3.95 30.54 23.12
C LEU A 147 -2.47 30.57 22.78
N ASP A 148 -2.13 31.05 21.58
CA ASP A 148 -0.75 31.24 21.17
C ASP A 148 -0.11 32.47 21.87
N GLU A 149 1.16 32.74 21.56
CA GLU A 149 1.91 33.87 22.13
C GLU A 149 1.27 35.25 21.85
N SER A 150 0.42 35.34 20.83
CA SER A 150 -0.35 36.56 20.49
C SER A 150 -1.73 36.61 21.16
N GLY A 151 -2.06 35.62 21.99
CA GLY A 151 -3.36 35.47 22.63
C GLY A 151 -4.46 34.99 21.67
N GLN A 152 -4.11 34.45 20.50
CA GLN A 152 -5.08 33.99 19.52
C GLN A 152 -5.36 32.48 19.69
N PRO A 153 -6.62 32.04 19.56
CA PRO A 153 -6.96 30.63 19.63
C PRO A 153 -6.37 29.87 18.43
N ARG A 154 -5.59 28.83 18.71
CA ARG A 154 -5.05 27.89 17.72
C ARG A 154 -5.47 26.47 18.07
N ALA A 155 -5.76 25.66 17.05
CA ALA A 155 -5.97 24.23 17.23
C ALA A 155 -4.64 23.56 17.65
N MET A 156 -4.72 22.55 18.52
CA MET A 156 -3.52 21.83 18.96
C MET A 156 -2.91 21.01 17.82
N GLU A 157 -1.61 21.16 17.58
CA GLU A 157 -0.88 20.29 16.66
C GLU A 157 -0.68 18.91 17.29
N MET A 158 -1.07 17.84 16.59
CA MET A 158 -1.05 16.49 17.16
C MET A 158 -0.16 15.52 16.37
N GLY A 159 0.47 14.62 17.12
CA GLY A 159 1.10 13.41 16.62
C GLY A 159 0.62 12.19 17.39
N CYS A 160 0.66 11.01 16.78
CA CYS A 160 0.44 9.75 17.49
C CYS A 160 1.51 8.73 17.16
N TYR A 161 1.79 7.87 18.15
CA TYR A 161 2.87 6.89 18.12
C TYR A 161 2.31 5.57 18.62
N GLY A 162 2.31 4.56 17.76
CA GLY A 162 1.73 3.25 18.04
C GLY A 162 2.78 2.15 17.92
N ILE A 163 2.80 1.24 18.89
CA ILE A 163 3.59 0.02 18.87
C ILE A 163 2.68 -1.18 19.15
N GLY A 164 2.72 -2.18 18.29
CA GLY A 164 1.98 -3.42 18.46
C GLY A 164 2.68 -4.37 19.44
N VAL A 165 2.50 -4.16 20.75
CA VAL A 165 3.21 -4.93 21.80
C VAL A 165 3.06 -6.44 21.62
N THR A 166 1.85 -6.94 21.40
CA THR A 166 1.61 -8.37 21.15
C THR A 166 2.16 -8.83 19.80
N ARG A 167 2.12 -7.97 18.78
CA ARG A 167 2.66 -8.26 17.45
C ARG A 167 4.18 -8.36 17.45
N ILE A 168 4.88 -7.59 18.28
CA ILE A 168 6.35 -7.65 18.40
C ILE A 168 6.81 -9.05 18.80
N VAL A 169 6.11 -9.70 19.74
CA VAL A 169 6.46 -11.06 20.17
C VAL A 169 6.37 -12.02 18.99
N GLY A 170 5.27 -11.98 18.23
CA GLY A 170 5.11 -12.79 17.03
C GLY A 170 6.16 -12.49 15.95
N ALA A 171 6.42 -11.21 15.68
CA ALA A 171 7.43 -10.79 14.70
C ALA A 171 8.84 -11.24 15.10
N ALA A 172 9.18 -11.20 16.39
CA ALA A 172 10.46 -11.69 16.90
C ALA A 172 10.59 -13.21 16.71
N ILE A 173 9.52 -13.98 16.90
CA ILE A 173 9.51 -15.42 16.66
C ILE A 173 9.62 -15.73 15.16
N GLU A 174 8.85 -15.05 14.32
CA GLU A 174 8.91 -15.20 12.84
C GLU A 174 10.33 -14.96 12.31
N GLN A 175 11.04 -13.96 12.86
CA GLN A 175 12.41 -13.66 12.46
C GLN A 175 13.45 -14.60 13.10
N ASN A 176 13.15 -15.21 14.25
CA ASN A 176 14.11 -15.98 15.05
C ASN A 176 13.49 -17.32 15.52
N HIS A 177 13.47 -18.30 14.63
CA HIS A 177 13.10 -19.68 14.95
C HIS A 177 13.88 -20.68 14.10
N ASP A 178 13.89 -21.93 14.54
CA ASP A 178 14.42 -23.07 13.79
C ASP A 178 13.53 -24.32 14.00
N ASP A 179 13.96 -25.45 13.47
CA ASP A 179 13.25 -26.74 13.59
C ASP A 179 13.08 -27.23 15.04
N ARG A 180 13.81 -26.65 16.00
CA ARG A 180 13.75 -27.00 17.44
C ARG A 180 12.89 -26.02 18.24
N GLY A 181 12.48 -24.90 17.65
CA GLY A 181 11.50 -23.99 18.21
C GLY A 181 11.94 -22.52 18.18
N ILE A 182 11.51 -21.79 19.21
CA ILE A 182 11.67 -20.34 19.29
C ILE A 182 13.09 -19.97 19.73
N ILE A 183 13.72 -19.01 19.05
CA ILE A 183 14.99 -18.40 19.45
C ILE A 183 14.69 -16.98 19.92
N PHE A 184 14.33 -16.82 21.20
CA PHE A 184 14.05 -15.48 21.73
C PHE A 184 15.31 -14.60 21.72
N PRO A 185 15.21 -13.34 21.27
CA PRO A 185 16.19 -12.32 21.62
C PRO A 185 16.31 -12.21 23.14
N ARG A 186 17.54 -12.02 23.64
CA ARG A 186 17.82 -12.00 25.09
C ARG A 186 16.90 -11.07 25.89
N ALA A 187 16.56 -9.90 25.33
CA ALA A 187 15.74 -8.90 25.99
C ALA A 187 14.27 -9.32 26.24
N ILE A 188 13.78 -10.35 25.54
CA ILE A 188 12.39 -10.82 25.64
C ILE A 188 12.29 -12.32 25.93
N ALA A 189 13.41 -12.98 26.22
CA ALA A 189 13.40 -14.37 26.65
C ALA A 189 12.66 -14.48 27.99
N PRO A 190 11.76 -15.47 28.16
CA PRO A 190 10.99 -15.59 29.40
C PRO A 190 11.87 -15.89 30.62
N PHE A 191 12.97 -16.61 30.40
CA PHE A 191 14.01 -16.92 31.38
C PHE A 191 15.37 -16.95 30.67
N GLU A 192 16.45 -16.56 31.36
CA GLU A 192 17.80 -16.65 30.79
C GLU A 192 18.34 -18.09 30.80
N VAL A 193 17.94 -18.90 31.78
CA VAL A 193 18.36 -20.29 31.96
C VAL A 193 17.17 -21.13 32.41
N ALA A 194 17.03 -22.33 31.86
CA ALA A 194 16.08 -23.35 32.33
C ALA A 194 16.85 -24.54 32.93
N ILE A 195 16.70 -24.78 34.23
CA ILE A 195 17.37 -25.89 34.93
C ILE A 195 16.47 -27.14 34.86
N ALA A 196 16.96 -28.19 34.19
CA ALA A 196 16.24 -29.46 34.03
C ALA A 196 16.99 -30.62 34.71
N PRO A 197 16.81 -30.85 36.02
CA PRO A 197 17.58 -31.85 36.76
C PRO A 197 17.12 -33.28 36.45
N ILE A 198 18.04 -34.12 35.98
CA ILE A 198 17.77 -35.54 35.71
C ILE A 198 17.84 -36.33 37.03
N GLY A 199 16.77 -37.03 37.38
CA GLY A 199 16.73 -37.85 38.61
C GLY A 199 16.51 -37.04 39.89
N TYR A 200 15.86 -35.88 39.79
CA TYR A 200 15.59 -34.97 40.92
C TYR A 200 15.00 -35.67 42.17
N GLY A 201 14.04 -36.60 41.98
CA GLY A 201 13.46 -37.36 43.09
C GLY A 201 14.26 -38.58 43.55
N LYS A 202 15.39 -38.89 42.90
CA LYS A 202 16.21 -40.09 43.17
C LYS A 202 17.55 -39.78 43.83
N SER A 203 18.06 -38.55 43.70
CA SER A 203 19.36 -38.17 44.22
C SER A 203 19.26 -36.87 45.01
N GLN A 204 19.56 -36.96 46.31
CA GLN A 204 19.60 -35.79 47.19
C GLN A 204 20.65 -34.76 46.74
N SER A 205 21.78 -35.22 46.19
CA SER A 205 22.82 -34.31 45.70
C SER A 205 22.37 -33.51 44.48
N VAL A 206 21.65 -34.14 43.55
CA VAL A 206 21.07 -33.46 42.38
C VAL A 206 19.98 -32.49 42.81
N GLN A 207 19.11 -32.90 43.74
CA GLN A 207 18.07 -32.03 44.29
C GLN A 207 18.66 -30.79 44.96
N ASN A 208 19.68 -30.96 45.81
CA ASN A 208 20.32 -29.85 46.51
C ASN A 208 21.00 -28.89 45.53
N ALA A 209 21.73 -29.42 44.54
CA ALA A 209 22.41 -28.59 43.53
C ALA A 209 21.40 -27.80 42.68
N ALA A 210 20.32 -28.42 42.23
CA ALA A 210 19.32 -27.76 41.38
C ALA A 210 18.54 -26.65 42.10
N ASN A 211 18.34 -26.77 43.42
CA ASN A 211 17.63 -25.77 44.22
C ASN A 211 18.51 -24.62 44.73
N THR A 212 19.83 -24.72 44.57
CA THR A 212 20.80 -23.71 45.07
C THR A 212 21.48 -22.92 43.96
N LEU A 213 21.25 -23.30 42.70
CA LEU A 213 21.61 -22.55 41.49
C LEU A 213 20.50 -21.57 41.11
#